data_AF-A0A8J9SF75-F1
#
_entry.id   AF-A0A8J9SF75-F1
#
_cell.length_a   1.000
_cell.length_b   1.000
_cell.length_c   1.000
_cell.angle_alpha   90.00
_cell.angle_beta   90.00
_cell.angle_gamma   90.00
#
_symmetry.space_group_name_H-M   'P 1'
#
loop_
_entity.id
_entity.type
_entity.pdbx_description
1 polymer ?
#
loop_
_entity_poly.entity_id
_entity_poly.type
_entity_poly.pdbx_seq_one_letter_code
_entity_poly.pdbx_strand_id
1 'polypeptide(L)'
;MKILRQVVLISLVLPSISATLGPHPKLIRAEGDKTITGQYIIELDPTIPDSRSFATKVLKRAFQNNLIETYDYAFKGFSVKDIPDTLLNLMLNMKDVLSISEDTVVEANAIQRNPTWGLDITDGQDDNRYNYTYTGRGVDVYILDTGIYANHPELEGRVKSCVSYTGE
;
A
#
# COMPACT_ATOMS: atom_id res chain seq x y z
N MET A 1 27.16 21.00 59.53
CA MET A 1 26.36 21.69 58.50
C MET A 1 26.60 21.04 57.15
N LYS A 2 25.68 20.17 56.70
CA LYS A 2 25.64 19.65 55.32
C LYS A 2 24.22 19.88 54.81
N ILE A 3 24.07 20.70 53.78
CA ILE A 3 22.78 21.03 53.16
C ILE A 3 22.63 20.08 51.96
N LEU A 4 21.68 19.15 52.04
CA LEU A 4 21.28 18.35 50.88
C LEU A 4 20.35 19.20 50.00
N ARG A 5 20.68 19.38 48.72
CA ARG A 5 19.77 19.87 47.69
C ARG A 5 19.07 18.68 47.05
N GLN A 6 17.77 18.52 47.29
CA GLN A 6 16.93 17.63 46.49
C GLN A 6 16.55 18.36 45.19
N VAL A 7 16.86 17.74 44.05
CA VAL A 7 16.34 18.13 42.74
C VAL A 7 15.15 17.23 42.46
N VAL A 8 13.96 17.82 42.36
CA VAL A 8 12.74 17.12 41.94
C VAL A 8 12.61 17.30 40.42
N LEU A 9 12.77 16.22 39.66
CA LEU A 9 12.37 16.19 38.25
C LEU A 9 10.86 15.98 38.18
N ILE A 10 10.13 16.96 37.64
CA ILE A 10 8.71 16.82 37.31
C ILE A 10 8.63 16.35 35.85
N SER A 11 8.30 15.07 35.66
CA SER A 11 8.01 14.49 34.35
C SER A 11 6.60 14.92 33.91
N LEU A 12 6.52 15.89 33.00
CA LEU A 12 5.25 16.30 32.40
C LEU A 12 4.86 15.27 31.33
N VAL A 13 3.93 14.36 31.65
CA VAL A 13 3.29 13.51 30.65
C VAL A 13 2.20 14.35 29.98
N LEU A 14 2.50 14.87 28.79
CA LEU A 14 1.49 15.51 27.96
C LEU A 14 0.59 14.42 27.37
N PRO A 15 -0.72 14.40 27.67
CA PRO A 15 -1.62 13.52 26.94
C PRO A 15 -1.60 13.91 25.47
N SER A 16 -1.23 12.96 24.60
CA SER A 16 -1.42 13.08 23.16
C SER A 16 -2.93 13.14 22.92
N ILE A 17 -3.46 14.35 22.71
CA ILE A 17 -4.79 14.49 22.13
C ILE A 17 -4.64 14.03 20.68
N SER A 18 -4.95 12.76 20.41
CA SER A 18 -5.31 12.34 19.05
C SER A 18 -6.62 13.03 18.75
N ALA A 19 -6.54 14.17 18.07
CA ALA A 19 -7.72 14.78 17.48
C ALA A 19 -8.09 13.90 16.28
N THR A 20 -8.89 12.87 16.51
CA THR A 20 -9.41 12.02 15.44
C THR A 20 -9.95 12.93 14.34
N LEU A 21 -9.34 12.84 13.14
CA LEU A 21 -9.74 13.62 12.00
C LEU A 21 -11.25 13.46 11.77
N GLY A 22 -11.97 14.57 11.67
CA GLY A 22 -13.41 14.54 11.41
C GLY A 22 -13.75 13.95 10.04
N PRO A 23 -15.05 13.68 9.77
CA PRO A 23 -15.48 13.27 8.44
C PRO A 23 -15.13 14.36 7.42
N HIS A 24 -14.54 13.95 6.30
CA HIS A 24 -14.17 14.83 5.20
C HIS A 24 -14.50 14.13 3.87
N PRO A 25 -15.08 14.83 2.87
CA PRO A 25 -15.52 14.20 1.62
C PRO A 25 -14.40 13.52 0.82
N LYS A 26 -13.17 14.01 0.97
CA LYS A 26 -11.97 13.42 0.35
C LYS A 26 -11.29 12.32 1.18
N LEU A 27 -11.73 12.10 2.41
CA LEU A 27 -11.11 11.11 3.29
C LEU A 27 -11.85 9.78 3.18
N ILE A 28 -11.16 8.78 2.63
CA ILE A 28 -11.66 7.41 2.49
C ILE A 28 -11.09 6.61 3.66
N ARG A 29 -11.99 6.13 4.52
CA ARG A 29 -11.62 5.25 5.64
C ARG A 29 -11.66 3.81 5.18
N ALA A 30 -10.72 3.03 5.67
CA ALA A 30 -10.73 1.60 5.46
C ALA A 30 -11.85 0.95 6.27
N GLU A 31 -12.43 -0.13 5.73
CA GLU A 31 -13.43 -0.93 6.45
C GLU A 31 -12.73 -2.06 7.24
N GLY A 32 -13.06 -2.16 8.52
CA GLY A 32 -12.57 -3.23 9.41
C GLY A 32 -11.19 -2.97 10.01
N ASP A 33 -10.68 -3.96 10.75
CA ASP A 33 -9.48 -3.82 11.60
C ASP A 33 -8.15 -4.00 10.84
N LYS A 34 -8.16 -3.89 9.51
CA LYS A 34 -6.98 -4.11 8.65
C LYS A 34 -6.21 -2.83 8.31
N THR A 35 -6.61 -1.70 8.88
CA THR A 35 -5.97 -0.41 8.64
C THR A 35 -4.54 -0.38 9.20
N ILE A 36 -3.61 0.07 8.38
CA ILE A 36 -2.26 0.37 8.83
C ILE A 36 -2.27 1.79 9.41
N THR A 37 -2.25 1.86 10.75
CA THR A 37 -2.40 3.13 11.47
C THR A 37 -1.35 4.14 11.04
N GLY A 38 -1.78 5.36 10.71
CA GLY A 38 -0.91 6.47 10.35
C GLY A 38 -0.35 6.41 8.93
N GLN A 39 -0.79 5.45 8.09
CA GLN A 39 -0.40 5.35 6.68
C GLN A 39 -1.55 5.72 5.75
N TYR A 40 -1.23 6.50 4.74
CA TYR A 40 -2.21 7.04 3.80
C TYR A 40 -1.68 6.99 2.38
N ILE A 41 -2.60 6.79 1.44
CA ILE A 41 -2.38 6.96 0.00
C ILE A 41 -3.10 8.25 -0.41
N ILE A 42 -2.35 9.17 -1.01
CA ILE A 42 -2.83 10.47 -1.47
C ILE A 42 -2.94 10.42 -2.99
N GLU A 43 -4.16 10.56 -3.49
CA GLU A 43 -4.44 10.69 -4.92
C GLU A 43 -4.43 12.18 -5.31
N LEU A 44 -3.72 12.48 -6.37
CA LEU A 44 -3.55 13.83 -6.89
C LEU A 44 -4.33 14.01 -8.20
N ASP A 45 -4.60 15.27 -8.51
CA ASP A 45 -5.14 15.64 -9.82
C ASP A 45 -4.19 15.15 -10.92
N PRO A 46 -4.69 14.50 -11.99
CA PRO A 46 -3.85 13.94 -13.05
C PRO A 46 -3.07 15.00 -13.84
N THR A 47 -3.42 16.28 -13.73
CA THR A 47 -2.66 17.38 -14.33
C THR A 47 -1.36 17.69 -13.60
N ILE A 48 -1.14 17.15 -12.39
CA ILE A 48 0.14 17.27 -11.68
C ILE A 48 1.23 16.53 -12.47
N PRO A 49 2.29 17.23 -12.94
CA PRO A 49 3.29 16.60 -13.81
C PRO A 49 4.14 15.54 -13.10
N ASP A 50 4.55 15.83 -11.86
CA ASP A 50 5.49 15.04 -11.08
C ASP A 50 5.02 14.93 -9.62
N SER A 51 4.65 13.71 -9.21
CA SER A 51 4.10 13.45 -7.88
C SER A 51 5.16 13.60 -6.79
N ARG A 52 6.42 13.29 -7.09
CA ARG A 52 7.55 13.42 -6.15
C ARG A 52 7.81 14.87 -5.75
N SER A 53 7.86 15.79 -6.72
CA SER A 53 8.04 17.23 -6.44
C SER A 53 6.87 17.78 -5.63
N PHE A 54 5.64 17.36 -5.94
CA PHE A 54 4.47 17.75 -5.17
C PHE A 54 4.58 17.28 -3.71
N ALA A 55 4.84 15.98 -3.50
CA ALA A 55 5.00 15.38 -2.17
C ALA A 55 6.11 16.07 -1.37
N THR A 56 7.29 16.26 -1.98
CA THR A 56 8.45 16.91 -1.35
C THR A 56 8.14 18.34 -0.88
N LYS A 57 7.33 19.07 -1.66
CA LYS A 57 6.89 20.44 -1.33
C LYS A 57 5.91 20.46 -0.15
N VAL A 58 4.95 19.54 -0.13
CA VAL A 58 3.93 19.46 0.92
C VAL A 58 4.51 18.96 2.24
N LEU A 59 5.30 17.87 2.20
CA LEU A 59 5.90 17.24 3.37
C LEU A 59 7.00 18.10 4.01
N LYS A 60 7.65 18.96 3.23
CA LYS A 60 8.83 19.75 3.65
C LYS A 60 9.95 18.85 4.20
N ARG A 61 11.06 19.46 4.63
CA ARG A 61 12.23 18.70 5.13
C ARG A 61 11.92 17.81 6.34
N ALA A 62 10.96 18.21 7.17
CA ALA A 62 10.66 17.51 8.42
C ALA A 62 10.02 16.12 8.19
N PHE A 63 9.27 15.93 7.10
CA PHE A 63 8.51 14.70 6.83
C PHE A 63 8.89 14.06 5.49
N GLN A 64 10.01 14.45 4.87
CA GLN A 64 10.44 13.84 3.61
C GLN A 64 10.81 12.35 3.75
N ASN A 65 11.34 11.95 4.91
CA ASN A 65 11.66 10.55 5.22
C ASN A 65 10.41 9.69 5.47
N ASN A 66 9.25 10.32 5.54
CA ASN A 66 7.96 9.67 5.76
C ASN A 66 7.25 9.31 4.44
N LEU A 67 7.76 9.82 3.31
CA LEU A 67 7.32 9.42 1.99
C LEU A 67 7.69 7.95 1.78
N ILE A 68 6.69 7.11 1.50
CA ILE A 68 6.88 5.68 1.24
C ILE A 68 7.16 5.49 -0.25
N GLU A 69 6.20 5.88 -1.11
CA GLU A 69 6.32 5.73 -2.56
C GLU A 69 5.59 6.86 -3.32
N THR A 70 5.98 7.07 -4.58
CA THR A 70 5.36 8.02 -5.52
C THR A 70 4.81 7.29 -6.73
N TYR A 71 3.61 7.66 -7.17
CA TYR A 71 2.92 7.05 -8.31
C TYR A 71 2.80 8.08 -9.44
N ASP A 72 3.34 7.76 -10.62
CA ASP A 72 3.30 8.68 -11.77
C ASP A 72 2.81 8.04 -13.07
N TYR A 73 2.56 6.73 -13.07
CA TYR A 73 2.20 5.95 -14.26
C TYR A 73 0.72 5.61 -14.32
N ALA A 74 0.21 4.80 -13.38
CA ALA A 74 -1.20 4.39 -13.36
C ALA A 74 -2.12 5.53 -12.90
N PHE A 75 -1.66 6.34 -11.95
CA PHE A 75 -2.29 7.56 -11.46
C PHE A 75 -1.22 8.49 -10.87
N LYS A 76 -1.60 9.73 -10.53
CA LYS A 76 -0.75 10.70 -9.83
C LYS A 76 -1.00 10.61 -8.34
N GLY A 77 0.06 10.43 -7.55
CA GLY A 77 -0.11 10.26 -6.12
C GLY A 77 1.14 9.91 -5.35
N PHE A 78 1.00 9.74 -4.05
CA PHE A 78 2.06 9.23 -3.19
C PHE A 78 1.49 8.58 -1.93
N SER A 79 2.25 7.68 -1.33
CA SER A 79 1.95 7.10 -0.01
C SER A 79 2.88 7.68 1.06
N VAL A 80 2.35 7.89 2.25
CA VAL A 80 3.05 8.53 3.35
C VAL A 80 2.66 7.90 4.69
N LYS A 81 3.59 7.91 5.64
CA LYS A 81 3.35 7.47 7.03
C LYS A 81 3.64 8.54 8.06
N ASP A 82 3.14 8.36 9.28
CA ASP A 82 3.58 9.10 10.48
C ASP A 82 3.57 10.64 10.29
N ILE A 83 2.56 11.17 9.59
CA ILE A 83 2.35 12.62 9.44
C ILE A 83 1.38 13.16 10.50
N PRO A 84 1.54 14.42 10.95
CA PRO A 84 0.58 15.03 11.87
C PRO A 84 -0.80 15.21 11.25
N ASP A 85 -1.85 15.09 12.07
CA ASP A 85 -3.25 15.37 11.68
C ASP A 85 -3.43 16.76 11.05
N THR A 86 -2.63 17.74 11.49
CA THR A 86 -2.65 19.10 10.92
C THR A 86 -2.19 19.13 9.46
N LEU A 87 -1.20 18.30 9.10
CA LEU A 87 -0.72 18.17 7.72
C LEU A 87 -1.69 17.36 6.86
N LEU A 88 -2.26 16.29 7.43
CA LEU A 88 -3.31 15.51 6.78
C LEU A 88 -4.53 16.40 6.47
N ASN A 89 -4.99 17.19 7.44
CA ASN A 89 -6.08 18.12 7.26
C ASN A 89 -5.75 19.24 6.26
N LEU A 90 -4.50 19.71 6.21
CA LEU A 90 -4.05 20.63 5.15
C LEU A 90 -4.25 20.01 3.76
N MET A 91 -3.79 18.78 3.56
CA MET A 91 -3.89 18.08 2.27
C MET A 91 -5.35 17.83 1.85
N LEU A 92 -6.22 17.46 2.80
CA LEU A 92 -7.66 17.28 2.53
C LEU A 92 -8.32 18.55 1.95
N ASN A 93 -7.80 19.74 2.29
CA ASN A 93 -8.33 21.01 1.82
C ASN A 93 -7.62 21.53 0.55
N MET A 94 -6.63 20.80 0.00
CA MET A 94 -5.96 21.18 -1.24
C MET A 94 -6.82 20.81 -2.45
N LYS A 95 -6.89 21.71 -3.44
CA LYS A 95 -7.60 21.46 -4.70
C LYS A 95 -6.95 20.33 -5.51
N ASP A 96 -5.62 20.23 -5.44
CA ASP A 96 -4.81 19.29 -6.24
C ASP A 96 -4.79 17.88 -5.64
N VAL A 97 -5.38 17.69 -4.45
CA VAL A 97 -5.59 16.39 -3.80
C VAL A 97 -7.03 15.97 -4.09
N LEU A 98 -7.21 14.83 -4.77
CA LEU A 98 -8.53 14.30 -5.10
C LEU A 98 -9.10 13.48 -3.95
N SER A 99 -8.28 12.60 -3.37
CA SER A 99 -8.66 11.73 -2.26
C SER A 99 -7.46 11.43 -1.36
N ILE A 100 -7.75 11.07 -0.11
CA ILE A 100 -6.79 10.48 0.81
C ILE A 100 -7.44 9.22 1.38
N SER A 101 -6.85 8.05 1.14
CA SER A 101 -7.30 6.78 1.70
C SER A 101 -6.36 6.27 2.78
N GLU A 102 -6.94 5.67 3.82
CA GLU A 102 -6.18 4.88 4.78
C GLU A 102 -5.58 3.63 4.10
N ASP A 103 -4.33 3.31 4.40
CA ASP A 103 -3.67 2.12 3.86
C ASP A 103 -4.13 0.86 4.63
N THR A 104 -4.17 -0.29 3.96
CA THR A 104 -4.77 -1.51 4.50
C THR A 104 -3.97 -2.76 4.17
N VAL A 105 -4.05 -3.74 5.05
CA VAL A 105 -3.50 -5.07 4.81
C VAL A 105 -4.44 -5.88 3.91
N VAL A 106 -3.90 -6.38 2.80
CA VAL A 106 -4.54 -7.40 1.97
C VAL A 106 -3.87 -8.75 2.27
N GLU A 107 -4.67 -9.81 2.40
CA GLU A 107 -4.19 -11.14 2.76
C GLU A 107 -4.53 -12.15 1.67
N ALA A 108 -3.60 -13.08 1.41
CA ALA A 108 -3.84 -14.20 0.53
C ALA A 108 -4.71 -15.26 1.24
N ASN A 109 -5.68 -15.81 0.51
CA ASN A 109 -6.43 -16.97 0.97
C ASN A 109 -5.61 -18.24 0.70
N ALA A 110 -4.90 -18.74 1.71
CA ALA A 110 -3.93 -19.82 1.52
C ALA A 110 -4.51 -21.25 1.62
N ILE A 111 -5.74 -21.42 2.09
CA ILE A 111 -6.31 -22.77 2.32
C ILE A 111 -7.21 -23.17 1.15
N GLN A 112 -6.80 -24.21 0.42
CA GLN A 112 -7.61 -24.87 -0.60
C GLN A 112 -7.99 -26.28 -0.11
N ARG A 113 -9.29 -26.59 -0.07
CA ARG A 113 -9.78 -27.94 0.28
C ARG A 113 -10.00 -28.73 -1.01
N ASN A 114 -9.34 -29.88 -1.13
CA ASN A 114 -9.34 -30.72 -2.33
C ASN A 114 -8.94 -29.94 -3.61
N PRO A 115 -7.75 -29.30 -3.63
CA PRO A 115 -7.37 -28.47 -4.77
C PRO A 115 -7.24 -29.33 -6.04
N THR A 116 -8.12 -29.09 -7.00
CA THR A 116 -7.93 -29.46 -8.39
C THR A 116 -7.80 -28.16 -9.20
N TRP A 117 -7.00 -28.17 -10.26
CA TRP A 117 -6.87 -27.00 -11.13
C TRP A 117 -8.15 -26.71 -11.94
N GLY A 118 -9.10 -27.66 -11.98
CA GLY A 118 -10.34 -27.54 -12.75
C GLY A 118 -10.14 -27.41 -14.26
N LEU A 119 -9.01 -27.89 -14.81
CA LEU A 119 -8.65 -27.66 -16.21
C LEU A 119 -9.71 -28.15 -17.20
N ASP A 120 -10.31 -29.31 -16.94
CA ASP A 120 -11.38 -29.90 -17.75
C ASP A 120 -12.53 -28.90 -17.93
N ILE A 121 -13.09 -28.38 -16.83
CA ILE A 121 -14.17 -27.38 -16.89
C ILE A 121 -13.77 -26.11 -17.67
N THR A 122 -12.48 -25.73 -17.65
CA THR A 122 -12.03 -24.51 -18.35
C THR A 122 -12.00 -24.61 -19.87
N ASP A 123 -12.00 -25.82 -20.45
CA ASP A 123 -12.11 -25.98 -21.90
C ASP A 123 -13.54 -26.18 -22.42
N GLY A 124 -14.51 -26.17 -21.50
CA GLY A 124 -15.94 -26.17 -21.80
C GLY A 124 -16.59 -27.54 -21.89
N GLN A 125 -15.87 -28.62 -21.56
CA GLN A 125 -16.43 -29.96 -21.37
C GLN A 125 -16.17 -30.45 -19.93
N ASP A 126 -16.91 -31.47 -19.50
CA ASP A 126 -16.70 -32.18 -18.23
C ASP A 126 -16.56 -33.67 -18.57
N ASP A 127 -15.44 -34.02 -19.20
CA ASP A 127 -15.17 -35.36 -19.74
C ASP A 127 -13.85 -35.97 -19.24
N ASN A 128 -13.25 -35.34 -18.23
CA ASN A 128 -11.94 -35.63 -17.66
C ASN A 128 -10.78 -35.49 -18.65
N ARG A 129 -10.88 -34.58 -19.63
CA ARG A 129 -9.81 -34.30 -20.60
C ARG A 129 -9.67 -32.81 -20.81
N TYR A 130 -8.45 -32.33 -20.60
CA TYR A 130 -8.12 -30.96 -21.00
C TYR A 130 -7.51 -30.93 -22.41
N ASN A 131 -8.22 -30.35 -23.38
CA ASN A 131 -7.70 -30.07 -24.70
C ASN A 131 -7.24 -28.61 -24.81
N TYR A 132 -5.93 -28.42 -24.78
CA TYR A 132 -5.32 -27.11 -24.87
C TYR A 132 -5.15 -26.64 -26.32
N THR A 133 -6.04 -25.77 -26.78
CA THR A 133 -6.02 -25.24 -28.16
C THR A 133 -5.09 -24.02 -28.34
N TYR A 134 -4.71 -23.32 -27.26
CA TYR A 134 -4.01 -22.02 -27.35
C TYR A 134 -2.75 -21.92 -26.49
N THR A 135 -1.58 -21.97 -27.12
CA THR A 135 -0.25 -21.94 -26.46
C THR A 135 0.09 -20.73 -25.58
N GLY A 136 -0.74 -19.68 -25.58
CA GLY A 136 -0.41 -18.41 -24.92
C GLY A 136 0.84 -17.74 -25.52
N ARG A 137 1.37 -18.24 -26.64
CA ARG A 137 2.57 -17.71 -27.28
C ARG A 137 2.33 -16.26 -27.71
N GLY A 138 3.18 -15.36 -27.22
CA GLY A 138 3.08 -13.92 -27.48
C GLY A 138 2.22 -13.15 -26.47
N VAL A 139 1.69 -13.82 -25.45
CA VAL A 139 0.97 -13.19 -24.34
C VAL A 139 1.86 -13.17 -23.10
N ASP A 140 1.85 -12.05 -22.38
CA ASP A 140 2.47 -11.91 -21.07
C ASP A 140 1.39 -11.85 -19.99
N VAL A 141 1.58 -12.61 -18.92
CA VAL A 141 0.69 -12.62 -17.74
C VAL A 141 1.49 -12.10 -16.55
N TYR A 142 0.92 -11.10 -15.87
CA TYR A 142 1.49 -10.53 -14.65
C TYR A 142 0.71 -11.05 -13.44
N ILE A 143 1.43 -11.59 -12.46
CA ILE A 143 0.86 -12.15 -11.23
C ILE A 143 1.40 -11.33 -10.06
N LEU A 144 0.52 -10.68 -9.33
CA LEU A 144 0.83 -9.98 -8.07
C LEU A 144 0.41 -10.90 -6.93
N ASP A 145 1.38 -11.58 -6.34
CA ASP A 145 1.17 -12.55 -5.27
C ASP A 145 2.38 -12.55 -4.33
N THR A 146 2.45 -13.52 -3.45
CA THR A 146 3.50 -13.78 -2.46
C THR A 146 4.87 -14.15 -3.05
N GLY A 147 4.95 -14.39 -4.36
CA GLY A 147 6.18 -14.75 -5.07
C GLY A 147 6.03 -16.05 -5.87
N ILE A 148 7.16 -16.53 -6.41
CA ILE A 148 7.20 -17.74 -7.25
C ILE A 148 8.56 -18.43 -7.12
N TYR A 149 8.56 -19.77 -7.09
CA TYR A 149 9.79 -20.54 -7.26
C TYR A 149 10.10 -20.65 -8.77
N ALA A 150 10.83 -19.66 -9.30
CA ALA A 150 11.07 -19.54 -10.74
C ALA A 150 11.82 -20.73 -11.36
N ASN A 151 12.59 -21.48 -10.55
CA ASN A 151 13.32 -22.68 -10.98
C ASN A 151 12.48 -23.98 -10.87
N HIS A 152 11.18 -23.88 -10.63
CA HIS A 152 10.32 -25.06 -10.65
C HIS A 152 10.31 -25.67 -12.06
N PRO A 153 10.57 -26.98 -12.23
CA PRO A 153 10.66 -27.60 -13.56
C PRO A 153 9.42 -27.38 -14.45
N GLU A 154 8.22 -27.33 -13.87
CA GLU A 154 6.98 -27.07 -14.62
C GLU A 154 6.81 -25.62 -15.09
N LEU A 155 7.60 -24.70 -14.54
CA LEU A 155 7.60 -23.28 -14.88
C LEU A 155 8.82 -22.88 -15.72
N GLU A 156 9.69 -23.84 -16.03
CA GLU A 156 10.90 -23.61 -16.83
C GLU A 156 10.54 -22.97 -18.19
N GLY A 157 11.23 -21.87 -18.50
CA GLY A 157 11.00 -21.09 -19.73
C GLY A 157 9.70 -20.28 -19.76
N ARG A 158 8.88 -20.29 -18.69
CA ARG A 158 7.61 -19.55 -18.59
C ARG A 158 7.68 -18.32 -17.69
N VAL A 159 8.66 -18.26 -16.79
CA VAL A 159 8.90 -17.08 -15.93
C VAL A 159 9.94 -16.19 -16.58
N LYS A 160 9.54 -14.97 -16.98
CA LYS A 160 10.43 -13.99 -17.61
C LYS A 160 11.13 -13.09 -16.60
N SER A 161 10.43 -12.68 -15.55
CA SER A 161 10.95 -11.79 -14.51
C SER A 161 10.22 -11.99 -13.19
N CYS A 162 10.91 -11.69 -12.09
CA CYS A 162 10.35 -11.62 -10.75
C CYS A 162 10.84 -10.32 -10.11
N VAL A 163 9.93 -9.59 -9.46
CA VAL A 163 10.22 -8.35 -8.74
C VAL A 163 9.54 -8.43 -7.38
N SER A 164 10.23 -8.00 -6.33
CA SER A 164 9.68 -7.85 -4.99
C SER A 164 9.52 -6.36 -4.64
N TYR A 165 8.46 -6.05 -3.90
CA TYR A 165 8.18 -4.72 -3.37
C TYR A 165 8.16 -4.69 -1.83
N THR A 166 8.60 -5.77 -1.18
CA THR A 166 8.70 -5.86 0.29
C THR A 166 9.95 -5.20 0.85
N GLY A 167 10.95 -4.90 0.01
CA GLY A 167 12.23 -4.34 0.43
C GLY A 167 13.21 -5.36 1.05
N GLU A 168 12.95 -6.66 0.87
CA GLU A 168 13.84 -7.76 1.24
C GLU A 168 14.84 -8.13 0.13
#